data_AF-A0A800BR80-F1
#
_entry.id   AF-A0A800BR80-F1
#
_cell.length_a   1.000
_cell.length_b   1.000
_cell.length_c   1.000
_cell.angle_alpha   90.00
_cell.angle_beta   90.00
_cell.angle_gamma   90.00
#
_symmetry.space_group_name_H-M   'P 1'
#
loop_
_entity.id
_entity.type
_entity.pdbx_description
1 polymer ?
#
loop_
_entity_poly.entity_id
_entity_poly.type
_entity_poly.pdbx_seq_one_letter_code
_entity_poly.pdbx_strand_id
1 'polypeptide(L)'
;MEEQVLNIFLKIRESYNEIKERVSLLKTYFQLHLSSPGVAMRLEEFEKILGFKPELIYRGREDVYGISVIYTIDHDVTKGIIAHEFAELIAREKGIYNHETIDEICVEKGFGWELLLALESILPGRVERAFMDGEDLGRRINSLRKRLGSV
;
A
#
# COMPACT_ATOMS: atom_id res chain seq x y z
N MET A 1 13.04 -12.54 -2.94
CA MET A 1 12.17 -11.38 -3.21
C MET A 1 10.72 -11.68 -2.84
N GLU A 2 10.03 -12.61 -3.50
CA GLU A 2 8.63 -12.94 -3.18
C GLU A 2 8.45 -13.39 -1.71
N GLU A 3 9.33 -14.24 -1.20
CA GLU A 3 9.32 -14.66 0.21
C GLU A 3 9.53 -13.48 1.19
N GLN A 4 10.35 -12.49 0.81
CA GLN A 4 10.58 -11.30 1.64
C GLN A 4 9.34 -10.40 1.66
N VAL A 5 8.73 -10.14 0.51
CA VAL A 5 7.46 -9.40 0.41
C VAL A 5 6.38 -10.10 1.21
N LEU A 6 6.27 -11.43 1.07
CA LEU A 6 5.31 -12.23 1.81
C LEU A 6 5.51 -12.08 3.33
N ASN A 7 6.75 -12.21 3.81
CA ASN A 7 7.05 -12.07 5.22
C ASN A 7 6.72 -10.67 5.77
N ILE A 8 6.95 -9.62 4.99
CA ILE A 8 6.57 -8.25 5.35
C ILE A 8 5.05 -8.13 5.37
N PHE A 9 4.38 -8.59 4.30
CA PHE A 9 2.94 -8.54 4.15
C PHE A 9 2.22 -9.23 5.32
N LEU A 10 2.64 -10.44 5.68
CA LEU A 10 2.03 -11.19 6.78
C LEU A 10 2.18 -10.50 8.14
N LYS A 11 3.33 -9.83 8.38
CA LYS A 11 3.52 -9.06 9.61
C LYS A 11 2.59 -7.86 9.68
N ILE A 12 2.46 -7.12 8.59
CA ILE A 12 1.62 -5.92 8.52
C ILE A 12 0.16 -6.30 8.64
N ARG A 13 -0.25 -7.35 7.92
CA ARG A 13 -1.60 -7.91 7.92
C ARG A 13 -2.16 -8.08 9.34
N GLU A 14 -1.35 -8.55 10.29
CA GLU A 14 -1.82 -8.77 11.67
C GLU A 14 -2.18 -7.49 12.42
N SER A 15 -1.70 -6.32 11.99
CA SER A 15 -2.11 -5.02 12.55
C SER A 15 -3.47 -4.54 12.02
N TYR A 16 -3.95 -5.08 10.90
CA TYR A 16 -5.18 -4.66 10.22
C TYR A 16 -6.32 -5.68 10.38
N ASN A 17 -6.69 -5.97 11.63
CA ASN A 17 -7.70 -6.98 12.00
C ASN A 17 -9.05 -6.83 11.29
N GLU A 18 -9.42 -5.61 10.91
CA GLU A 18 -10.68 -5.26 10.25
C GLU A 18 -10.79 -5.87 8.84
N ILE A 19 -9.67 -6.11 8.18
CA ILE A 19 -9.66 -6.53 6.77
C ILE A 19 -8.72 -7.71 6.49
N LYS A 20 -7.85 -8.11 7.44
CA LYS A 20 -6.80 -9.10 7.22
C LYS A 20 -7.27 -10.41 6.57
N GLU A 21 -8.45 -10.91 6.92
CA GLU A 21 -8.98 -12.16 6.37
C GLU A 21 -9.45 -12.04 4.91
N ARG A 22 -9.64 -10.81 4.42
CA ARG A 22 -10.20 -10.49 3.10
C ARG A 22 -9.14 -10.04 2.09
N VAL A 23 -7.87 -9.92 2.50
CA VAL A 23 -6.78 -9.41 1.65
C VAL A 23 -5.80 -10.53 1.31
N SER A 24 -5.60 -10.71 0.00
CA SER A 24 -4.58 -11.58 -0.58
C SER A 24 -3.36 -10.78 -1.04
N LEU A 25 -2.19 -11.42 -1.04
CA LEU A 25 -0.98 -10.87 -1.68
C LEU A 25 -0.91 -11.41 -3.12
N LEU A 26 -0.91 -10.50 -4.07
CA LEU A 26 -0.76 -10.81 -5.49
C LEU A 26 0.72 -10.92 -5.85
N LYS A 27 1.00 -11.68 -6.91
CA LYS A 27 2.26 -11.51 -7.64
C LYS A 27 2.40 -10.07 -8.12
N THR A 28 3.62 -9.57 -8.28
CA THR A 28 3.84 -8.22 -8.79
C THR A 28 3.46 -8.14 -10.27
N TYR A 29 2.48 -7.28 -10.59
CA TYR A 29 2.06 -7.01 -11.97
C TYR A 29 2.46 -5.59 -12.36
N PHE A 30 3.59 -5.43 -13.06
CA PHE A 30 4.14 -4.11 -13.41
C PHE A 30 3.15 -3.21 -14.17
N GLN A 31 2.21 -3.79 -14.92
CA GLN A 31 1.14 -3.05 -15.61
C GLN A 31 0.24 -2.25 -14.65
N LEU A 32 0.09 -2.70 -13.40
CA LEU A 32 -0.67 -2.00 -12.36
C LEU A 32 0.16 -0.90 -11.68
N HIS A 33 1.48 -0.97 -11.79
CA HIS A 33 2.42 -0.14 -11.04
C HIS A 33 2.99 1.05 -11.82
N LEU A 34 2.32 1.45 -12.90
CA LEU A 34 2.68 2.66 -13.65
C LEU A 34 2.57 3.94 -12.79
N SER A 35 1.74 3.86 -11.75
CA SER A 35 1.25 5.01 -10.99
C SER A 35 1.61 4.98 -9.51
N SER A 36 1.78 3.78 -8.94
CA SER A 36 2.06 3.59 -7.52
C SER A 36 2.90 2.32 -7.31
N PRO A 37 3.86 2.32 -6.36
CA PRO A 37 4.63 1.13 -6.02
C PRO A 37 3.79 0.07 -5.29
N GLY A 38 2.62 0.44 -4.76
CA GLY A 38 1.62 -0.47 -4.19
C GLY A 38 0.26 -0.23 -4.81
N VAL A 39 -0.52 -1.28 -5.01
CA VAL A 39 -1.90 -1.16 -5.49
C VAL A 39 -2.79 -2.16 -4.77
N ALA A 40 -3.77 -1.64 -4.04
CA ALA A 40 -4.87 -2.39 -3.48
C ALA A 40 -6.13 -2.28 -4.36
N MET A 41 -6.75 -3.41 -4.67
CA MET A 41 -7.99 -3.43 -5.45
C MET A 41 -8.83 -4.66 -5.14
N ARG A 42 -10.09 -4.65 -5.58
CA ARG A 42 -10.89 -5.89 -5.55
C ARG A 42 -10.34 -6.87 -6.59
N LEU A 43 -10.38 -8.17 -6.30
CA LEU A 43 -9.93 -9.19 -7.26
C LEU A 43 -10.75 -9.16 -8.56
N GLU A 44 -12.02 -8.79 -8.47
CA GLU A 44 -12.88 -8.57 -9.65
C GLU A 44 -12.44 -7.35 -10.49
N GLU A 45 -11.90 -6.31 -9.86
CA GLU A 45 -11.38 -5.12 -10.57
C GLU A 45 -10.11 -5.49 -11.33
N PHE A 46 -9.23 -6.29 -10.71
CA PHE A 46 -8.06 -6.84 -11.37
C PHE A 46 -8.44 -7.59 -12.65
N GLU A 47 -9.38 -8.54 -12.56
CA GLU A 47 -9.79 -9.36 -13.71
C GLU A 47 -10.41 -8.52 -14.83
N LYS A 48 -11.15 -7.46 -14.49
CA LYS A 48 -11.69 -6.50 -15.47
C LYS A 48 -10.58 -5.70 -16.18
N ILE A 49 -9.53 -5.31 -15.46
CA ILE A 49 -8.44 -4.48 -16.00
C ILE A 49 -7.49 -5.31 -16.89
N LEU A 50 -7.10 -6.50 -16.42
CA LEU A 50 -6.07 -7.30 -17.09
C LEU A 50 -6.62 -8.47 -17.92
N GLY A 51 -7.91 -8.81 -17.78
CA GLY A 51 -8.56 -9.86 -18.56
C GLY A 51 -8.24 -11.29 -18.11
N PHE A 52 -7.60 -11.45 -16.95
CA PHE A 52 -7.29 -12.75 -16.35
C PHE A 52 -7.29 -12.68 -14.81
N LYS A 53 -7.36 -13.83 -14.16
CA LYS A 53 -7.32 -13.92 -12.69
C LYS A 53 -5.89 -13.79 -12.15
N PRO A 54 -5.68 -13.09 -11.03
CA PRO A 54 -4.34 -12.91 -10.49
C PRO A 54 -3.76 -14.23 -9.95
N GLU A 55 -2.44 -14.38 -10.09
CA GLU A 55 -1.63 -15.33 -9.33
C GLU A 55 -1.44 -14.77 -7.92
N LEU A 56 -1.73 -15.61 -6.92
CA LEU A 56 -1.65 -15.24 -5.51
C LEU A 56 -0.37 -15.81 -4.90
N ILE A 57 0.45 -14.95 -4.28
CA ILE A 57 1.57 -15.38 -3.42
C ILE A 57 1.00 -15.83 -2.06
N TYR A 58 0.02 -15.11 -1.54
CA TYR A 58 -0.71 -15.47 -0.33
C TYR A 58 -2.20 -15.37 -0.55
N ARG A 59 -2.92 -16.35 0.02
CA ARG A 59 -4.37 -16.44 -0.02
C ARG A 59 -4.98 -16.05 1.33
N GLY A 60 -5.87 -15.06 1.32
CA GLY A 60 -6.74 -14.73 2.44
C GLY A 60 -7.82 -15.80 2.64
N ARG A 61 -8.65 -15.65 3.69
CA ARG A 61 -9.75 -16.60 3.94
C ARG A 61 -10.98 -16.30 3.11
N GLU A 62 -11.25 -15.02 2.88
CA GLU A 62 -12.45 -14.52 2.20
C GLU A 62 -12.13 -13.76 0.90
N ASP A 63 -10.85 -13.69 0.49
CA ASP A 63 -10.34 -13.21 -0.81
C ASP A 63 -11.24 -12.21 -1.56
N VAL A 64 -11.40 -11.02 -0.98
CA VAL A 64 -12.15 -9.92 -1.59
C VAL A 64 -11.20 -8.98 -2.33
N TYR A 65 -10.07 -8.66 -1.68
CA TYR A 65 -9.09 -7.71 -2.15
C TYR A 65 -7.76 -8.39 -2.44
N GLY A 66 -7.01 -7.80 -3.38
CA GLY A 66 -5.63 -8.13 -3.67
C GLY A 66 -4.75 -6.90 -3.49
N ILE A 67 -3.58 -7.09 -2.90
CA ILE A 67 -2.50 -6.11 -2.86
C ILE A 67 -1.37 -6.60 -3.75
N SER A 68 -0.98 -5.80 -4.75
CA SER A 68 0.26 -5.97 -5.52
C SER A 68 1.25 -4.91 -5.06
N VAL A 69 2.53 -5.27 -4.88
CA VAL A 69 3.59 -4.34 -4.46
C VAL A 69 4.87 -4.60 -5.24
N ILE A 70 5.56 -3.53 -5.62
CA ILE A 70 6.95 -3.55 -6.06
C ILE A 70 7.83 -3.58 -4.81
N TYR A 71 8.50 -4.72 -4.60
CA TYR A 71 9.49 -4.85 -3.52
C TYR A 71 10.65 -3.87 -3.71
N THR A 72 11.01 -3.20 -2.62
CA THR A 72 12.19 -2.33 -2.54
C THR A 72 13.25 -3.03 -1.69
N ILE A 73 14.55 -2.88 -2.03
CA ILE A 73 15.63 -3.50 -1.22
C ILE A 73 15.55 -3.05 0.24
N ASP A 74 15.04 -1.83 0.48
CA ASP A 74 14.68 -1.33 1.80
C ASP A 74 13.35 -1.93 2.30
N HIS A 75 13.44 -2.72 3.37
CA HIS A 75 12.28 -3.37 3.99
C HIS A 75 11.30 -2.39 4.64
N ASP A 76 11.78 -1.28 5.19
CA ASP A 76 10.93 -0.32 5.90
C ASP A 76 10.12 0.52 4.92
N VAL A 77 10.70 0.85 3.76
CA VAL A 77 9.95 1.43 2.64
C VAL A 77 8.88 0.46 2.13
N THR A 78 9.21 -0.82 1.90
CA THR A 78 8.21 -1.83 1.48
C THR A 78 7.12 -2.01 2.53
N LYS A 79 7.46 -1.94 3.83
CA LYS A 79 6.46 -1.97 4.89
C LYS A 79 5.50 -0.79 4.80
N GLY A 80 6.02 0.42 4.61
CA GLY A 80 5.22 1.63 4.48
C GLY A 80 4.22 1.54 3.33
N ILE A 81 4.67 1.04 2.17
CA ILE A 81 3.81 0.83 1.00
C ILE A 81 2.68 -0.16 1.32
N ILE A 82 3.02 -1.35 1.84
CA ILE A 82 2.00 -2.37 2.14
C ILE A 82 1.02 -1.85 3.22
N ALA A 83 1.51 -1.16 4.25
CA ALA A 83 0.68 -0.58 5.29
C ALA A 83 -0.29 0.45 4.72
N HIS A 84 0.17 1.31 3.82
CA HIS A 84 -0.68 2.27 3.10
C HIS A 84 -1.79 1.56 2.32
N GLU A 85 -1.47 0.51 1.57
CA GLU A 85 -2.46 -0.26 0.81
C GLU A 85 -3.53 -0.90 1.71
N PHE A 86 -3.16 -1.40 2.89
CA PHE A 86 -4.14 -1.89 3.87
C PHE A 86 -5.03 -0.76 4.43
N ALA A 87 -4.43 0.39 4.75
CA ALA A 87 -5.18 1.55 5.24
C ALA A 87 -6.15 2.11 4.19
N GLU A 88 -5.73 2.13 2.93
CA GLU A 88 -6.57 2.53 1.80
C GLU A 88 -7.80 1.62 1.67
N LEU A 89 -7.63 0.30 1.79
CA LEU A 89 -8.76 -0.61 1.78
C LEU A 89 -9.76 -0.33 2.92
N ILE A 90 -9.28 -0.09 4.15
CA ILE A 90 -10.16 0.28 5.28
C ILE A 90 -10.90 1.60 5.01
N ALA A 91 -10.20 2.62 4.49
CA ALA A 91 -10.81 3.90 4.15
C ALA A 91 -11.88 3.73 3.05
N ARG A 92 -11.57 2.91 2.04
CA ARG A 92 -12.45 2.62 0.90
C ARG A 92 -13.75 1.93 1.34
N GLU A 93 -13.71 1.04 2.34
CA GLU A 93 -14.94 0.44 2.90
C GLU A 93 -15.87 1.45 3.56
N LYS A 94 -15.33 2.61 3.96
CA LYS A 94 -16.08 3.74 4.51
C LYS A 94 -16.42 4.81 3.46
N GLY A 95 -16.10 4.56 2.18
CA GLY A 95 -16.26 5.53 1.09
C GLY A 95 -15.31 6.72 1.17
N ILE A 96 -14.17 6.57 1.85
CA ILE A 96 -13.16 7.62 2.05
C ILE A 96 -12.01 7.39 1.07
N TYR A 97 -11.63 8.45 0.34
CA TYR A 97 -10.53 8.45 -0.64
C TYR A 97 -9.48 9.51 -0.36
N ASN A 98 -9.56 10.17 0.80
CA ASN A 98 -8.66 11.24 1.20
C ASN A 98 -7.35 10.64 1.78
N HIS A 99 -6.21 11.09 1.25
CA HIS A 99 -4.89 10.57 1.67
C HIS A 99 -4.52 10.90 3.13
N GLU A 100 -4.94 12.03 3.69
CA GLU A 100 -4.64 12.35 5.09
C GLU A 100 -5.34 11.37 6.04
N THR A 101 -6.58 10.97 5.74
CA THR A 101 -7.28 9.95 6.54
C THR A 101 -6.64 8.57 6.38
N ILE A 102 -6.15 8.24 5.18
CA ILE A 102 -5.42 6.98 4.95
C ILE A 102 -4.11 6.98 5.75
N ASP A 103 -3.36 8.08 5.70
CA ASP A 103 -2.12 8.27 6.46
C ASP A 103 -2.37 8.18 7.97
N GLU A 104 -3.48 8.74 8.46
CA GLU A 104 -3.94 8.61 9.85
C GLU A 104 -4.15 7.16 10.26
N ILE A 105 -4.85 6.37 9.45
CA ILE A 105 -5.04 4.95 9.72
C ILE A 105 -3.69 4.24 9.81
N CYS A 106 -2.75 4.51 8.90
CA CYS A 106 -1.40 3.92 9.00
C CYS A 106 -0.68 4.28 10.30
N VAL A 107 -0.76 5.53 10.73
CA VAL A 107 -0.15 6.00 11.99
C VAL A 107 -0.79 5.29 13.19
N GLU A 108 -2.11 5.22 13.26
CA GLU A 108 -2.86 4.52 14.31
C GLU A 108 -2.50 3.03 14.39
N LYS A 109 -2.17 2.42 13.24
CA LYS A 109 -1.72 1.03 13.13
C LYS A 109 -0.24 0.83 13.41
N GLY A 110 0.50 1.91 13.72
CA GLY A 110 1.90 1.86 14.13
C GLY A 110 2.92 1.89 12.98
N PHE A 111 2.51 2.26 11.77
CA PHE A 111 3.38 2.29 10.57
C PHE A 111 3.70 3.70 10.07
N GLY A 112 3.55 4.72 10.92
CA GLY A 112 3.73 6.11 10.51
C GLY A 112 5.15 6.43 10.03
N TRP A 113 6.17 5.84 10.65
CA TRP A 113 7.57 6.04 10.27
C TRP A 113 7.90 5.37 8.93
N GLU A 114 7.47 4.12 8.76
CA GLU A 114 7.63 3.39 7.51
C GLU A 114 6.90 4.08 6.35
N LEU A 115 5.70 4.60 6.61
CA LEU A 115 4.97 5.40 5.63
C LEU A 115 5.72 6.67 5.25
N LEU A 116 6.29 7.39 6.23
CA LEU A 116 7.11 8.57 5.96
C LEU A 116 8.31 8.22 5.06
N LEU A 117 9.04 7.14 5.39
CA LEU A 117 10.16 6.66 4.57
C LEU A 117 9.72 6.29 3.15
N ALA A 118 8.55 5.66 3.00
CA ALA A 118 7.99 5.31 1.70
C ALA A 118 7.68 6.54 0.85
N LEU A 119 7.13 7.60 1.45
CA LEU A 119 6.82 8.87 0.76
C LEU A 119 8.09 9.64 0.38
N GLU A 120 9.12 9.61 1.22
CA GLU A 120 10.42 10.27 0.98
C GLU A 120 11.29 9.52 -0.05
N SER A 121 11.05 8.23 -0.25
CA SER A 121 11.85 7.39 -1.16
C SER A 121 11.49 7.59 -2.64
N ILE A 122 12.50 7.92 -3.45
CA ILE A 122 12.39 7.92 -4.92
C ILE A 122 12.53 6.49 -5.42
N LEU A 123 11.42 5.84 -5.76
CA LEU A 123 11.42 4.45 -6.25
C LEU A 123 11.43 4.36 -7.79
N PRO A 124 12.22 3.45 -8.40
CA PRO A 124 12.18 3.17 -9.83
C PRO A 124 10.81 2.60 -10.24
N GLY A 125 10.23 3.10 -11.33
CA GLY A 125 8.81 2.89 -11.69
C GLY A 125 8.03 4.21 -11.80
N ARG A 126 8.60 5.31 -11.30
CA ARG A 126 8.13 6.70 -11.48
C ARG A 126 8.30 7.25 -12.92
N VAL A 127 8.19 6.41 -13.95
CA VAL A 127 8.33 6.85 -15.36
C VAL A 127 6.95 6.98 -15.99
N GLU A 128 6.31 8.11 -15.67
CA GLU A 128 5.76 9.10 -16.62
C GLU A 128 4.53 9.82 -16.05
N ARG A 129 4.76 11.10 -15.75
CA ARG A 129 3.77 12.18 -15.57
C ARG A 129 2.77 12.00 -14.40
N ALA A 130 2.92 12.83 -13.37
CA ALA A 130 1.78 13.32 -12.58
C ALA A 130 1.11 12.36 -11.56
N PHE A 131 1.87 11.53 -10.85
CA PHE A 131 1.45 11.00 -9.55
C PHE A 131 2.31 11.64 -8.47
N MET A 132 1.82 12.37 -7.49
CA MET A 132 0.53 13.00 -7.19
C MET A 132 0.95 14.41 -6.74
N ASP A 133 0.20 15.44 -7.13
CA ASP A 133 0.47 16.86 -6.86
C ASP A 133 1.65 17.11 -5.89
N GLY A 134 2.76 17.67 -6.36
CA GLY A 134 3.94 17.87 -5.52
C GLY A 134 3.63 18.64 -4.23
N GLU A 135 2.57 19.48 -4.27
CA GLU A 135 2.01 20.14 -3.10
C GLU A 135 1.32 19.15 -2.15
N ASP A 136 0.55 18.19 -2.65
CA ASP A 136 -0.05 17.10 -1.87
C ASP A 136 1.01 16.22 -1.19
N LEU A 137 2.02 15.78 -1.93
CA LEU A 137 3.12 14.97 -1.36
C LEU A 137 3.86 15.76 -0.27
N GLY A 138 4.21 17.01 -0.54
CA GLY A 138 4.85 17.89 0.44
C GLY A 138 3.98 18.10 1.69
N ARG A 139 2.67 18.28 1.51
CA ARG A 139 1.69 18.41 2.59
C ARG A 139 1.62 17.15 3.44
N ARG A 140 1.53 15.96 2.83
CA ARG A 140 1.49 14.66 3.52
C ARG A 140 2.76 14.41 4.33
N ILE A 141 3.93 14.61 3.74
CA ILE A 141 5.23 14.49 4.44
C ILE A 141 5.28 15.42 5.65
N ASN A 142 4.91 16.69 5.48
CA ASN A 142 4.93 17.67 6.58
C ASN A 142 3.91 17.33 7.68
N SER A 143 2.73 16.83 7.32
CA SER A 143 1.72 16.37 8.27
C SER A 143 2.23 15.19 9.10
N LEU A 144 2.82 14.18 8.46
CA LEU A 144 3.40 13.01 9.13
C LEU A 144 4.54 13.38 10.06
N ARG A 145 5.50 14.22 9.62
CA ARG A 145 6.61 14.67 10.47
C ARG A 145 6.14 15.36 11.75
N LYS A 146 5.12 16.22 11.65
CA LYS A 146 4.51 16.88 12.81
C LYS A 146 3.89 15.87 13.78
N ARG A 147 3.16 14.88 13.25
CA ARG A 147 2.49 13.85 14.06
C ARG A 147 3.47 12.91 14.75
N LEU A 148 4.58 12.60 14.09
CA LEU A 148 5.62 11.71 14.60
C LEU A 148 6.61 12.41 15.55
N GLY A 149 6.45 13.73 15.77
CA GLY A 149 7.35 14.50 16.64
C GLY A 149 8.75 14.70 16.07
N SER A 150 8.90 14.61 14.73
CA SER A 150 10.18 14.65 14.03
C SER A 150 10.51 16.04 13.46
N VAL A 151 10.18 17.10 14.23
CA VAL A 151 10.39 18.51 13.84
C VAL A 151 11.79 18.96 14.21
#